data_AF-A0A838BVF4-F1
#
_entry.id   AF-A0A838BVF4-F1
#
_cell.length_a   1.000
_cell.length_b   1.000
_cell.length_c   1.000
_cell.angle_alpha   90.00
_cell.angle_beta   90.00
_cell.angle_gamma   90.00
#
_symmetry.space_group_name_H-M   'P 1'
#
loop_
_entity.id
_entity.type
_entity.pdbx_description
1 polymer ?
#
loop_
_entity_poly.entity_id
_entity_poly.type
_entity_poly.pdbx_seq_one_letter_code
_entity_poly.pdbx_strand_id
1 'polypeptide(L)'
;MTEEWFTYSDLGERLGISSEAARQKAIRYRWPRRTANDGKAQVRVDLEEVKASTYPRRSKDDQLPDDRPTPDELPSDTRTIAALDAHIETLKAMVVKAEAIADRERTRADSERARADVERARADGLVERIEEVLTERRKGADDQRQTIAGLEEQIQQLRGMVELARRPWWRRLAG
;
A
#
# COMPACT_ATOMS: atom_id res chain seq x y z
N MET A 1 38.80 47.37 -22.76
CA MET A 1 37.62 46.54 -22.44
C MET A 1 36.72 46.55 -23.66
N THR A 2 36.93 45.57 -24.54
CA THR A 2 36.22 45.45 -25.83
C THR A 2 35.31 44.24 -25.72
N GLU A 3 34.08 44.47 -25.25
CA GLU A 3 33.06 43.44 -25.21
C GLU A 3 32.55 43.18 -26.63
N GLU A 4 32.92 42.03 -27.19
CA GLU A 4 32.55 41.62 -28.54
C GLU A 4 31.59 40.43 -28.51
N TRP A 5 30.80 40.28 -29.57
CA TRP A 5 29.86 39.17 -29.72
C TRP A 5 30.50 38.05 -30.52
N PHE A 6 30.63 36.87 -29.93
CA PHE A 6 31.22 35.69 -30.57
C PHE A 6 30.26 34.54 -30.65
N THR A 7 30.35 33.78 -31.74
CA THR A 7 29.74 32.45 -31.82
C THR A 7 30.50 31.49 -30.91
N TYR A 8 29.86 30.40 -30.44
CA TYR A 8 30.55 29.41 -29.59
C TYR A 8 31.76 28.76 -30.26
N SER A 9 31.74 28.59 -31.59
CA SER A 9 32.88 28.11 -32.38
C SER A 9 34.06 29.07 -32.28
N ASP A 10 33.80 30.33 -32.61
CA ASP A 10 34.83 31.38 -32.71
C ASP A 10 35.40 31.70 -31.33
N LEU A 11 34.56 31.63 -30.29
CA LEU A 11 34.98 31.77 -28.90
C LEU A 11 35.85 30.60 -28.45
N GLY A 12 35.54 29.37 -28.88
CA GLY A 12 36.35 28.19 -28.62
C GLY A 12 37.75 28.30 -29.25
N GLU A 13 37.81 28.68 -30.52
CA GLU A 13 39.07 28.90 -31.25
C GLU A 13 39.94 29.96 -30.57
N ARG A 14 39.35 31.11 -30.19
CA ARG A 14 40.11 32.20 -29.55
C ARG A 14 40.60 31.89 -28.13
N LEU A 15 39.96 30.95 -27.45
CA LEU A 15 40.32 30.50 -26.10
C LEU A 15 41.11 29.17 -26.08
N GLY A 16 41.32 28.53 -27.23
CA GLY A 16 41.97 27.22 -27.33
C GLY A 16 41.18 26.08 -26.69
N ILE A 17 39.85 26.18 -26.64
CA ILE A 17 38.95 25.16 -26.05
C ILE A 17 37.91 24.68 -27.07
N SER A 18 37.30 23.52 -26.82
CA SER A 18 36.21 23.05 -27.68
C SER A 18 34.99 24.00 -27.65
N SER A 19 34.24 24.04 -28.74
CA SER A 19 33.01 24.85 -28.86
C SER A 19 31.98 24.51 -27.77
N GLU A 20 31.90 23.24 -27.37
CA GLU A 20 31.04 22.79 -26.28
C GLU A 20 31.54 23.28 -24.91
N ALA A 21 32.86 23.27 -24.68
CA ALA A 21 33.44 23.84 -23.47
C ALA A 21 33.18 25.34 -23.38
N ALA A 22 33.26 26.06 -24.50
CA ALA A 22 32.89 27.49 -24.58
C ALA A 22 31.41 27.71 -24.24
N ARG A 23 30.50 26.85 -24.72
CA ARG A 23 29.07 26.88 -24.37
C ARG A 23 28.85 26.66 -22.87
N GLN A 24 29.50 25.66 -22.28
CA GLN A 24 29.40 25.38 -20.84
C GLN A 24 29.94 26.55 -20.00
N LYS A 25 31.05 27.17 -20.44
CA LYS A 25 31.61 28.37 -19.80
C LYS A 25 30.60 29.52 -19.84
N ALA A 26 29.99 29.78 -20.99
CA ALA A 26 28.93 30.78 -21.12
C ALA A 26 27.68 30.50 -20.26
N ILE A 27 27.36 29.22 -19.96
CA ILE A 27 26.29 28.85 -19.01
C ILE A 27 26.72 29.18 -17.58
N ARG A 28 27.92 28.74 -17.18
CA ARG A 28 28.42 28.92 -15.81
C ARG A 28 28.57 30.38 -15.42
N TYR A 29 29.13 31.19 -16.31
CA TYR A 29 29.35 32.62 -16.07
C TYR A 29 28.16 33.50 -16.50
N ARG A 30 27.04 32.89 -16.93
CA ARG A 30 25.80 33.58 -17.32
C ARG A 30 26.01 34.73 -18.31
N TRP A 31 26.89 34.54 -19.28
CA TRP A 31 27.19 35.58 -20.28
C TRP A 31 25.96 35.90 -21.15
N PRO A 32 25.73 37.19 -21.51
CA PRO A 32 24.59 37.60 -22.32
C PRO A 32 24.56 36.87 -23.68
N ARG A 33 23.38 36.40 -24.09
CA ARG A 33 23.18 35.64 -25.34
C ARG A 33 22.22 36.35 -26.26
N ARG A 34 22.48 36.27 -27.57
CA ARG A 34 21.54 36.67 -28.61
C ARG A 34 21.59 35.70 -29.78
N THR A 35 20.51 35.62 -30.53
CA THR A 35 20.49 34.96 -31.84
C THR A 35 20.90 35.98 -32.90
N ALA A 36 21.95 35.69 -33.66
CA ALA A 36 22.34 36.50 -34.81
C ALA A 36 21.35 36.31 -35.97
N ASN A 37 21.40 37.22 -36.95
CA ASN A 37 20.58 37.15 -38.16
C ASN A 37 20.82 35.86 -38.97
N ASP A 38 21.97 35.22 -38.79
CA ASP A 38 22.33 33.94 -39.41
C ASP A 38 21.79 32.72 -38.64
N GLY A 39 20.91 32.92 -37.65
CA GLY A 39 20.31 31.87 -36.82
C GLY A 39 21.24 31.25 -35.77
N LYS A 40 22.51 31.65 -35.74
CA LYS A 40 23.51 31.15 -34.78
C LYS A 40 23.47 31.93 -33.46
N ALA A 41 23.68 31.22 -32.34
CA ALA A 41 23.75 31.84 -31.02
C ALA A 41 25.11 32.50 -30.79
N GLN A 42 25.09 33.79 -30.44
CA GLN A 42 26.25 34.58 -30.08
C GLN A 42 26.22 34.94 -28.59
N VAL A 43 27.41 35.05 -28.01
CA VAL A 43 27.63 35.40 -26.61
C VAL A 43 28.53 36.63 -26.52
N ARG A 44 28.17 37.58 -25.64
CA ARG A 44 28.97 38.78 -25.38
C ARG A 44 30.06 38.47 -24.36
N VAL A 45 31.32 38.66 -24.72
CA VAL A 45 32.48 38.32 -23.89
C VAL A 45 33.58 39.37 -24.06
N ASP A 46 34.19 39.80 -22.94
CA ASP A 46 35.50 40.47 -22.98
C ASP A 46 36.60 39.39 -22.98
N LEU A 47 37.30 39.25 -24.11
CA LEU A 47 38.29 38.18 -24.30
C LEU A 47 39.51 38.34 -23.40
N GLU A 48 39.89 39.57 -23.08
CA GLU A 48 41.08 39.85 -22.27
C GLU A 48 40.85 39.43 -20.82
N GLU A 49 39.66 39.71 -20.29
CA GLU A 49 39.26 39.28 -18.95
C GLU A 49 39.18 37.75 -18.83
N VAL A 50 38.61 37.08 -19.85
CA VAL A 50 38.46 35.62 -19.82
C VAL A 50 39.81 34.90 -19.95
N LYS A 51 40.74 35.43 -20.74
CA LYS A 51 42.11 34.88 -20.82
C LYS A 51 42.87 35.11 -19.52
N ALA A 52 42.77 36.30 -18.92
CA ALA A 52 43.39 36.59 -17.62
C ALA A 52 42.85 35.71 -16.48
N SER A 53 41.55 35.40 -16.50
CA SER A 53 40.90 34.49 -15.55
C SER A 53 41.27 33.02 -15.76
N THR A 54 41.77 32.64 -16.93
CA THR A 54 42.06 31.24 -17.26
C THR A 54 43.48 30.92 -16.82
N TYR A 55 43.63 30.47 -15.57
CA TYR A 55 44.88 29.88 -15.11
C TYR A 55 45.21 28.65 -15.98
N PRO A 56 46.42 28.55 -16.57
CA PRO A 56 46.83 27.34 -17.26
C PRO A 56 46.87 26.20 -16.24
N ARG A 57 46.07 25.16 -16.46
CA ARG A 57 46.25 23.90 -15.73
C ARG A 57 47.64 23.39 -16.10
N ARG A 58 48.55 23.30 -15.12
CA ARG A 58 49.82 22.58 -15.29
C ARG A 58 49.53 21.19 -15.83
N SER A 59 50.16 20.86 -16.95
CA SER A 59 50.22 19.50 -17.48
C SER A 59 50.84 18.58 -16.44
N LYS A 60 50.39 17.33 -16.42
CA LYS A 60 50.74 16.32 -15.42
C LYS A 60 52.24 15.95 -15.40
N ASP A 61 53.01 16.40 -16.39
CA ASP A 61 54.41 16.03 -16.61
C ASP A 61 55.45 16.97 -15.97
N ASP A 62 55.05 18.10 -15.37
CA ASP A 62 55.96 19.08 -14.74
C ASP A 62 56.01 18.98 -13.20
N GLN A 63 55.71 17.82 -12.61
CA GLN A 63 55.88 17.61 -11.17
C GLN A 63 57.31 17.16 -10.86
N LEU A 64 58.13 18.12 -10.42
CA LEU A 64 59.29 17.88 -9.54
C LEU A 64 58.88 16.96 -8.35
N PRO A 65 59.81 16.22 -7.73
CA PRO A 65 59.48 15.32 -6.62
C PRO A 65 58.83 16.13 -5.49
N ASP A 66 57.53 15.91 -5.32
CA ASP A 66 56.73 16.53 -4.27
C ASP A 66 57.04 15.75 -2.99
N ASP A 67 57.74 16.39 -2.05
CA ASP A 67 57.95 15.95 -0.67
C ASP A 67 56.62 16.05 0.12
N ARG A 68 55.55 15.50 -0.46
CA ARG A 68 54.23 15.38 0.17
C ARG A 68 54.10 13.97 0.70
N PRO A 69 53.85 13.79 2.01
CA PRO A 69 53.47 12.49 2.52
C PRO A 69 52.17 12.08 1.83
N THR A 70 52.20 10.95 1.13
CA THR A 70 51.01 10.25 0.64
C THR A 70 49.99 10.14 1.77
N PRO A 71 48.75 10.60 1.58
CA PRO A 71 47.70 10.34 2.56
C PRO A 71 47.44 8.84 2.64
N ASP A 72 47.60 8.31 3.85
CA ASP A 72 46.94 7.10 4.31
C ASP A 72 45.44 7.15 3.92
N GLU A 73 45.05 6.53 2.80
CA GLU A 73 43.63 6.33 2.42
C GLU A 73 43.04 5.05 3.08
N LEU A 74 43.89 4.22 3.69
CA LEU A 74 43.52 2.94 4.32
C LEU A 74 42.73 3.02 5.66
N PRO A 75 42.85 4.04 6.53
CA PRO A 75 42.12 4.06 7.80
C PRO A 75 40.66 4.50 7.67
N SER A 76 40.27 5.11 6.54
CA SER A 76 38.87 5.52 6.30
C SER A 76 38.01 4.34 5.85
N ASP A 77 38.49 3.54 4.89
CA ASP A 77 37.76 2.39 4.35
C ASP A 77 37.61 1.26 5.37
N THR A 78 38.63 1.04 6.20
CA THR A 78 38.54 0.05 7.29
C THR A 78 37.49 0.43 8.34
N ARG A 79 37.34 1.73 8.65
CA ARG A 79 36.30 2.23 9.56
C ARG A 79 34.92 2.14 8.95
N THR A 80 34.75 2.43 7.65
CA THR A 80 33.46 2.30 6.98
C THR A 80 33.03 0.84 6.87
N ILE A 81 33.94 -0.07 6.51
CA ILE A 81 33.67 -1.52 6.48
C ILE A 81 33.26 -2.01 7.88
N ALA A 82 34.02 -1.66 8.92
CA ALA A 82 33.66 -2.06 10.29
C ALA A 82 32.30 -1.50 10.75
N ALA A 83 31.96 -0.27 10.35
CA ALA A 83 30.66 0.31 10.63
C ALA A 83 29.53 -0.41 9.88
N LEU A 84 29.74 -0.79 8.61
CA LEU A 84 28.79 -1.54 7.82
C LEU A 84 28.57 -2.95 8.38
N ASP A 85 29.64 -3.65 8.78
CA ASP A 85 29.54 -4.96 9.42
C ASP A 85 28.73 -4.89 10.73
N ALA A 86 28.96 -3.87 11.55
CA ALA A 86 28.17 -3.65 12.76
C ALA A 86 26.68 -3.39 12.45
N HIS A 87 26.38 -2.67 11.37
CA HIS A 87 24.99 -2.46 10.92
C HIS A 87 24.37 -3.73 10.38
N ILE A 88 25.12 -4.54 9.63
CA ILE A 88 24.66 -5.84 9.12
C ILE A 88 24.29 -6.76 10.28
N GLU A 89 25.14 -6.85 11.32
CA GLU A 89 24.83 -7.66 12.50
C GLU A 89 23.61 -7.14 13.26
N THR A 90 23.46 -5.81 13.36
CA THR A 90 22.26 -5.20 13.94
C THR A 90 21.01 -5.54 13.13
N LEU A 91 21.07 -5.44 11.80
CA LEU A 91 19.95 -5.76 10.90
C LEU A 91 19.59 -7.24 10.97
N LYS A 92 20.57 -8.15 10.99
CA LYS A 92 20.33 -9.59 11.19
C LYS A 92 19.61 -9.86 12.51
N ALA A 93 20.05 -9.24 13.60
CA ALA A 93 19.41 -9.36 14.90
C ALA A 93 17.96 -8.81 14.88
N MET A 94 17.73 -7.70 14.17
CA MET A 94 16.39 -7.15 13.99
C MET A 94 15.48 -8.06 13.16
N VAL A 95 16.00 -8.68 12.10
CA VAL A 95 15.25 -9.65 11.28
C VAL A 95 14.82 -10.85 12.12
N VAL A 96 15.75 -11.46 12.86
CA VAL A 96 15.42 -12.60 13.76
C VAL A 96 14.34 -12.20 14.77
N LYS A 97 14.45 -10.99 15.35
CA LYS A 97 13.43 -10.48 16.28
C LYS A 97 12.08 -10.27 15.61
N ALA A 98 12.07 -9.71 14.40
CA ALA A 98 10.84 -9.46 13.64
C ALA A 98 10.16 -10.76 13.23
N GLU A 99 10.92 -11.77 12.78
CA GLU A 99 10.42 -13.11 12.48
C GLU A 99 9.80 -13.76 13.71
N ALA A 100 10.47 -13.71 14.86
CA ALA A 100 9.93 -14.24 16.11
C ALA A 100 8.63 -13.53 16.56
N ILE A 101 8.49 -12.23 16.31
CA ILE A 101 7.24 -11.50 16.57
C ILE A 101 6.16 -11.95 15.58
N ALA A 102 6.48 -12.03 14.29
CA ALA A 102 5.53 -12.45 13.26
C ALA A 102 4.99 -13.87 13.51
N ASP A 103 5.83 -14.81 13.94
CA ASP A 103 5.40 -16.18 14.23
C ASP A 103 4.52 -16.27 15.48
N ARG A 104 4.79 -15.43 16.50
CA ARG A 104 3.91 -15.32 17.67
C ARG A 104 2.54 -14.75 17.30
N GLU A 105 2.50 -13.70 16.48
CA GLU A 105 1.26 -13.10 16.02
C GLU A 105 0.46 -14.05 15.11
N ARG A 106 1.13 -14.82 14.23
CA ARG A 106 0.48 -15.88 13.46
C ARG A 106 -0.14 -16.93 14.37
N THR A 107 0.65 -17.46 15.32
CA THR A 107 0.16 -18.46 16.28
C THR A 107 -1.04 -17.94 17.08
N ARG A 108 -0.98 -16.67 17.51
CA ARG A 108 -2.09 -16.02 18.21
C ARG A 108 -3.32 -15.93 17.31
N ALA A 109 -3.18 -15.40 16.10
CA ALA A 109 -4.27 -15.26 15.15
C ALA A 109 -4.92 -16.62 14.80
N ASP A 110 -4.12 -17.66 14.61
CA ASP A 110 -4.62 -19.01 14.33
C ASP A 110 -5.37 -19.59 15.54
N SER A 111 -4.88 -19.34 16.76
CA SER A 111 -5.58 -19.74 17.98
C SER A 111 -6.90 -19.00 18.18
N GLU A 112 -6.96 -17.71 17.84
CA GLU A 112 -8.18 -16.89 17.90
C GLU A 112 -9.20 -17.34 16.83
N ARG A 113 -8.74 -17.63 15.61
CA ARG A 113 -9.58 -18.21 14.55
C ARG A 113 -10.17 -19.55 14.96
N ALA A 114 -9.35 -20.46 15.48
CA ALA A 114 -9.81 -21.76 15.95
C ALA A 114 -10.88 -21.65 17.06
N ARG A 115 -10.71 -20.69 17.98
CA ARG A 115 -11.72 -20.41 19.02
C ARG A 115 -13.03 -19.90 18.42
N ALA A 116 -12.93 -18.95 17.49
CA ALA A 116 -14.10 -18.39 16.80
C ALA A 116 -14.86 -19.45 15.99
N ASP A 117 -14.15 -20.38 15.34
CA ASP A 117 -14.78 -21.46 14.56
C ASP A 117 -15.50 -22.46 15.48
N VAL A 118 -14.92 -22.80 16.63
CA VAL A 118 -15.60 -23.62 17.65
C VAL A 118 -16.83 -22.91 18.21
N GLU A 119 -16.76 -21.61 18.45
CA GLU A 119 -17.90 -20.83 18.93
C GLU A 119 -19.02 -20.75 17.89
N ARG A 120 -18.68 -20.51 16.62
CA ARG A 120 -19.65 -20.55 15.51
C ARG A 120 -20.33 -21.91 15.40
N ALA A 121 -19.56 -23.00 15.41
CA ALA A 121 -20.12 -24.35 15.36
C ALA A 121 -21.08 -24.64 16.52
N ARG A 122 -20.79 -24.12 17.72
CA ARG A 122 -21.70 -24.22 18.87
C ARG A 122 -22.96 -23.38 18.66
N ALA A 123 -22.83 -22.16 18.15
CA ALA A 123 -23.97 -21.29 17.86
C ALA A 123 -24.89 -21.91 16.80
N ASP A 124 -24.34 -22.44 15.72
CA ASP A 124 -25.07 -23.12 14.65
C ASP A 124 -25.84 -24.34 15.20
N GLY A 125 -25.19 -25.15 16.04
CA GLY A 125 -25.86 -26.28 16.70
C GLY A 125 -26.97 -25.86 17.67
N LEU A 126 -26.84 -24.73 18.35
CA LEU A 126 -27.92 -24.18 19.18
C LEU A 126 -29.08 -23.65 18.35
N VAL A 127 -28.81 -23.02 17.20
CA VAL A 127 -29.83 -22.56 16.26
C VAL A 127 -30.63 -23.75 15.73
N GLU A 128 -29.94 -24.81 15.27
CA GLU A 128 -30.59 -26.04 14.80
C GLU A 128 -31.49 -26.65 15.89
N ARG A 129 -31.00 -26.72 17.13
CA ARG A 129 -31.78 -27.20 18.28
C ARG A 129 -33.01 -26.36 18.56
N ILE A 130 -32.89 -25.03 18.44
CA ILE A 130 -34.02 -24.11 18.63
C ILE A 130 -35.05 -24.31 17.52
N GLU A 131 -34.61 -24.41 16.26
CA GLU A 131 -35.49 -24.68 15.13
C GLU A 131 -36.23 -26.01 15.30
N GLU A 132 -35.53 -27.08 15.69
CA GLU A 132 -36.13 -28.39 16.01
C GLU A 132 -37.25 -28.22 17.05
N VAL A 133 -36.97 -27.61 18.19
CA VAL A 133 -37.96 -27.39 19.26
C VAL A 133 -39.13 -26.54 18.78
N LEU A 134 -38.88 -25.49 18.00
CA LEU A 134 -39.94 -24.63 17.45
C LEU A 134 -40.83 -25.39 16.47
N THR A 135 -40.27 -26.28 15.64
CA THR A 135 -41.06 -27.11 14.73
C THR A 135 -41.92 -28.12 15.48
N GLU A 136 -41.40 -28.76 16.52
CA GLU A 136 -42.17 -29.67 17.38
C GLU A 136 -43.31 -28.93 18.09
N ARG A 137 -43.02 -27.74 18.65
CA ARG A 137 -44.04 -26.90 19.30
C ARG A 137 -45.14 -26.48 18.34
N ARG A 138 -44.79 -26.13 17.10
CA ARG A 138 -45.77 -25.77 16.06
C ARG A 138 -46.65 -26.95 15.70
N LYS A 139 -46.05 -28.13 15.45
CA LYS A 139 -46.80 -29.37 15.17
C LYS A 139 -47.77 -29.71 16.31
N GLY A 140 -47.30 -29.70 17.56
CA GLY A 140 -48.15 -29.96 18.71
C GLY A 140 -49.29 -28.96 18.86
N ALA A 141 -49.06 -27.67 18.56
CA ALA A 141 -50.13 -26.67 18.57
C ALA A 141 -51.16 -26.89 17.46
N ASP A 142 -50.72 -27.32 16.27
CA ASP A 142 -51.62 -27.65 15.16
C ASP A 142 -52.43 -28.91 15.45
N ASP A 143 -51.83 -29.95 16.02
CA ASP A 143 -52.52 -31.18 16.46
C ASP A 143 -53.57 -30.88 17.55
N GLN A 144 -53.23 -30.00 18.50
CA GLN A 144 -54.18 -29.53 19.53
C GLN A 144 -55.35 -28.78 18.91
N ARG A 145 -55.09 -27.89 17.94
CA ARG A 145 -56.15 -27.16 17.23
C ARG A 145 -57.08 -28.10 16.47
N GLN A 146 -56.53 -29.10 15.78
CA GLN A 146 -57.32 -30.12 15.09
C GLN A 146 -58.17 -30.94 16.07
N THR A 147 -57.60 -31.31 17.22
CA THR A 147 -58.32 -32.03 18.27
C THR A 147 -59.48 -31.20 18.82
N ILE A 148 -59.25 -29.92 19.13
CA ILE A 148 -60.29 -29.00 19.59
C ILE A 148 -61.39 -28.85 18.54
N ALA A 149 -61.03 -28.61 17.28
CA ALA A 149 -62.00 -28.49 16.19
C ALA A 149 -62.86 -29.76 16.03
N GLY A 150 -62.25 -30.94 16.11
CA GLY A 150 -62.98 -32.21 16.07
C GLY A 150 -63.93 -32.41 17.25
N LEU A 151 -63.52 -32.03 18.46
CA LEU A 151 -64.39 -32.06 19.65
C LEU A 151 -65.55 -31.06 19.53
N GLU A 152 -65.30 -29.86 19.01
CA GLU A 152 -66.34 -28.86 18.76
C GLU A 152 -67.39 -29.38 17.76
N GLU A 153 -66.95 -30.05 16.69
CA GLU A 153 -67.85 -30.67 15.71
C GLU A 153 -68.70 -31.77 16.36
N GLN A 154 -68.09 -32.67 17.15
CA GLN A 154 -68.83 -33.71 17.89
C GLN A 154 -69.85 -33.10 18.86
N ILE A 155 -69.50 -32.04 19.57
CA ILE A 155 -70.42 -31.32 20.46
C ILE A 155 -71.59 -30.73 19.65
N GLN A 156 -71.32 -30.15 18.48
CA GLN A 156 -72.38 -29.62 17.61
C GLN A 156 -73.31 -30.73 17.10
N GLN A 157 -72.77 -31.88 16.67
CA GLN A 157 -73.54 -33.04 16.24
C GLN A 157 -74.42 -33.57 17.38
N LEU A 158 -73.87 -33.75 18.59
CA LEU A 158 -74.62 -34.20 19.77
C LEU A 158 -75.73 -33.20 20.15
N ARG A 159 -75.45 -31.89 20.11
CA ARG A 159 -76.48 -30.85 20.33
C ARG A 159 -77.61 -30.96 19.32
N GLY A 160 -77.30 -31.19 18.04
CA GLY A 160 -78.29 -31.41 17.00
C GLY A 160 -79.15 -32.66 17.24
N MET A 161 -78.52 -33.79 17.63
CA MET A 161 -79.22 -35.03 17.97
C MET A 161 -80.17 -34.85 19.17
N VAL A 162 -79.71 -34.19 20.23
CA VAL A 162 -80.53 -33.89 21.41
C VAL A 162 -81.71 -33.00 21.04
N GLU A 163 -81.51 -32.00 20.19
CA GLU A 163 -82.58 -31.11 19.74
C GLU A 163 -83.64 -31.87 18.92
N LEU A 164 -83.23 -32.77 18.02
CA LEU A 164 -84.15 -33.66 17.30
C LEU A 164 -84.91 -34.59 18.25
N ALA A 165 -84.24 -35.15 19.25
CA ALA A 165 -84.84 -36.02 20.25
C ALA A 165 -85.86 -35.29 21.15
N ARG A 166 -85.69 -33.97 21.35
CA ARG A 166 -86.63 -33.11 22.09
C ARG A 166 -87.88 -32.74 21.30
N ARG A 167 -87.88 -32.83 19.96
CA ARG A 167 -89.04 -32.47 19.14
C ARG A 167 -90.21 -33.43 19.38
N PRO A 168 -91.47 -32.96 19.48
CA PRO A 168 -92.64 -33.82 19.56
C PRO A 168 -92.71 -34.81 18.38
N TRP A 169 -93.12 -36.05 18.62
CA TRP A 169 -93.07 -37.16 17.65
C TRP A 169 -93.80 -36.85 16.32
N TRP A 170 -94.89 -36.09 16.35
CA TRP A 170 -95.65 -35.70 15.15
C TRP A 170 -94.89 -34.72 14.24
N ARG A 171 -93.96 -33.90 14.78
CA ARG A 171 -93.06 -33.06 13.97
C ARG A 171 -91.91 -33.84 13.33
N ARG A 172 -91.69 -35.09 13.74
CA ARG A 172 -90.63 -35.95 13.17
C ARG A 172 -91.08 -36.72 11.94
N LEU A 173 -92.40 -36.84 11.70
CA LEU A 173 -93.00 -37.58 10.58
C LEU A 173 -93.43 -36.70 9.40
N ALA A 174 -93.42 -35.36 9.56
CA ALA A 174 -93.98 -34.41 8.59
C ALA A 174 -92.94 -33.63 7.77
N GLY A 175 -91.67 -34.04 7.81
CA GLY A 175 -90.58 -33.49 6.97
C GLY A 175 -89.75 -34.62 6.41
#